data_AF-A0A8H7UNW8-F1
#
_entry.id   AF-A0A8H7UNW8-F1
#
_cell.length_a   1.000
_cell.length_b   1.000
_cell.length_c   1.000
_cell.angle_alpha   90.00
_cell.angle_beta   90.00
_cell.angle_gamma   90.00
#
_symmetry.space_group_name_H-M   'P 1'
#
loop_
_entity.id
_entity.type
_entity.pdbx_description
1 polymer ?
#
loop_
_entity_poly.entity_id
_entity_poly.type
_entity_poly.pdbx_seq_one_letter_code
_entity_poly.pdbx_strand_id
1 'polypeptide(L)'
;MEYVLKPLSVHFKVPQKKKLRFAEQSWLVIYYSISFCSGLAIFYNSLTWNDTSYFWRNYPVWELKSYFKCYYLLQFAFWIQQPFVLQIEAPRKDYAEYMIHHINTLLLISLSYFCNFTGVGNAVFVSMDLPDVLLCLAKTLHYLDYGVICDATFLAMVVSWMYTRVYYYGRIIYSTYSETELYVPQFKLDPINGFWFPHFVKYIILALMFGLYALIIFWTLMICKVVYRLISNTRITDVRSDDEDELDEIVPTPVNINDNRLAQPKLKRKRALSKSEQIRNYAARR
;
A
#
# COMPACT_ATOMS: atom_id res chain seq x y z
N MET A 1 -12.57 14.98 -1.90
CA MET A 1 -13.37 13.73 -1.96
C MET A 1 -14.84 13.96 -2.29
N GLU A 2 -15.53 14.91 -1.65
CA GLU A 2 -16.99 15.08 -1.79
C GLU A 2 -17.50 15.51 -3.18
N TYR A 3 -16.71 16.26 -3.95
CA TYR A 3 -17.17 16.87 -5.20
C TYR A 3 -16.87 16.05 -6.46
N VAL A 4 -15.93 15.11 -6.40
CA VAL A 4 -15.51 14.30 -7.57
C VAL A 4 -15.72 12.82 -7.31
N LEU A 5 -15.20 12.29 -6.19
CA LEU A 5 -15.23 10.85 -5.90
C LEU A 5 -16.60 10.36 -5.42
N LYS A 6 -17.35 11.19 -4.69
CA LYS A 6 -18.70 10.86 -4.22
C LYS A 6 -19.72 10.79 -5.39
N PRO A 7 -19.77 11.74 -6.34
CA PRO A 7 -20.56 11.58 -7.57
C PRO A 7 -20.14 10.37 -8.40
N LEU A 8 -18.83 10.10 -8.50
CA LEU A 8 -18.31 8.94 -9.22
C LEU A 8 -18.80 7.63 -8.59
N SER A 9 -18.79 7.54 -7.26
CA SER A 9 -19.33 6.37 -6.53
C SER A 9 -20.83 6.15 -6.75
N VAL A 10 -21.60 7.23 -6.98
CA VAL A 10 -23.03 7.16 -7.30
C VAL A 10 -23.23 6.74 -8.76
N HIS A 11 -22.43 7.27 -9.68
CA HIS A 11 -22.45 6.89 -11.10
C HIS A 11 -22.18 5.38 -11.29
N PHE A 12 -21.18 4.87 -10.57
CA PHE A 12 -20.81 3.45 -10.60
C PHE A 12 -21.65 2.56 -9.66
N LYS A 13 -22.73 3.09 -9.05
CA LYS A 13 -23.66 2.33 -8.20
C LYS A 13 -23.00 1.59 -7.03
N VAL A 14 -21.90 2.12 -6.48
CA VAL A 14 -21.20 1.54 -5.34
C VAL A 14 -22.15 1.46 -4.13
N PRO A 15 -22.20 0.33 -3.39
CA PRO A 15 -23.07 0.18 -2.21
C PRO A 15 -22.82 1.29 -1.18
N GLN A 16 -23.89 1.85 -0.60
CA GLN A 16 -23.79 3.00 0.32
C GLN A 16 -22.78 2.80 1.46
N LYS A 17 -22.71 1.58 2.02
CA LYS A 17 -21.75 1.22 3.09
C LYS A 17 -20.29 1.23 2.65
N LYS A 18 -20.01 1.06 1.35
CA LYS A 18 -18.65 0.98 0.77
C LYS A 18 -18.17 2.29 0.13
N LYS A 19 -19.04 3.31 -0.01
CA LYS A 19 -18.71 4.55 -0.72
C LYS A 19 -17.58 5.37 -0.09
N LEU A 20 -17.50 5.41 1.24
CA LEU A 20 -16.43 6.14 1.94
C LEU A 20 -15.06 5.49 1.64
N ARG A 21 -14.97 4.17 1.85
CA ARG A 21 -13.75 3.38 1.53
C ARG A 21 -13.37 3.46 0.06
N PHE A 22 -14.34 3.43 -0.84
CA PHE A 22 -14.10 3.65 -2.26
C PHE A 22 -13.47 5.02 -2.54
N ALA A 23 -14.00 6.09 -1.92
CA ALA A 23 -13.47 7.43 -2.10
C ALA A 23 -12.04 7.57 -1.52
N GLU A 24 -11.77 6.96 -0.37
CA GLU A 24 -10.44 6.92 0.25
C GLU A 24 -9.43 6.19 -0.65
N GLN A 25 -9.75 4.98 -1.10
CA GLN A 25 -8.87 4.23 -2.00
C GLN A 25 -8.66 4.94 -3.34
N SER A 26 -9.72 5.55 -3.91
CA SER A 26 -9.62 6.31 -5.15
C SER A 26 -8.74 7.56 -5.00
N TRP A 27 -8.81 8.24 -3.84
CA TRP A 27 -7.94 9.36 -3.53
C TRP A 27 -6.46 8.93 -3.46
N LEU A 28 -6.20 7.80 -2.81
CA LEU A 28 -4.85 7.22 -2.73
C LEU A 28 -4.31 6.83 -4.12
N VAL A 29 -5.14 6.25 -5.00
CA VAL A 29 -4.74 5.97 -6.40
C VAL A 29 -4.26 7.24 -7.09
N ILE A 30 -5.01 8.34 -6.99
CA ILE A 30 -4.66 9.61 -7.64
C ILE A 30 -3.33 10.13 -7.07
N TYR A 31 -3.23 10.20 -5.74
CA TYR A 31 -2.04 10.73 -5.08
C TYR A 31 -0.79 9.91 -5.42
N TYR A 32 -0.82 8.59 -5.19
CA TYR A 32 0.32 7.72 -5.43
C TYR A 32 0.68 7.65 -6.92
N SER A 33 -0.28 7.75 -7.85
CA SER A 33 0.03 7.80 -9.28
C SER A 33 0.79 9.07 -9.65
N ILE A 34 0.35 10.23 -9.15
CA ILE A 34 1.05 11.50 -9.39
C ILE A 34 2.44 11.47 -8.76
N SER A 35 2.54 10.98 -7.52
CA SER A 35 3.81 10.83 -6.82
C SER A 35 4.78 9.91 -7.56
N PHE A 36 4.33 8.70 -7.93
CA PHE A 36 5.12 7.71 -8.64
C PHE A 36 5.60 8.25 -9.99
N CYS A 37 4.71 8.81 -10.81
CA CYS A 37 5.08 9.38 -12.11
C CYS A 37 6.08 10.54 -11.97
N SER A 38 5.89 11.41 -10.98
CA SER A 38 6.80 12.53 -10.72
C SER A 38 8.17 12.03 -10.27
N GLY A 39 8.20 11.12 -9.29
CA GLY A 39 9.44 10.51 -8.78
C GLY A 39 10.18 9.74 -9.87
N LEU A 40 9.45 8.98 -10.69
CA LEU A 40 9.98 8.23 -11.82
C LEU A 40 10.56 9.14 -12.89
N ALA A 41 9.89 10.24 -13.24
CA ALA A 41 10.42 11.21 -14.19
C ALA A 41 11.72 11.86 -13.67
N ILE A 42 11.79 12.16 -12.38
CA ILE A 42 13.02 12.69 -11.76
C ILE A 42 14.12 11.63 -11.77
N PHE A 43 13.77 10.38 -11.45
CA PHE A 43 14.70 9.26 -11.33
C PHE A 43 15.24 8.80 -12.69
N TYR A 44 14.41 8.74 -13.72
CA TYR A 44 14.82 8.39 -15.09
C TYR A 44 15.81 9.41 -15.67
N ASN A 45 15.63 10.69 -15.32
CA ASN A 45 16.53 11.76 -15.75
C ASN A 45 17.78 11.88 -14.87
N SER A 46 17.96 11.03 -13.85
CA SER A 46 19.15 11.01 -13.00
C SER A 46 20.08 9.86 -13.36
N LEU A 47 21.38 10.08 -13.12
CA LEU A 47 22.43 9.09 -13.36
C LEU A 47 22.25 7.80 -12.53
N THR A 48 21.43 7.87 -11.48
CA THR A 48 21.13 6.78 -10.55
C THR A 48 20.14 5.74 -11.07
N TRP A 49 19.46 5.99 -12.21
CA TRP A 49 18.49 5.06 -12.79
C TRP A 49 19.10 3.68 -13.10
N ASN A 50 20.29 3.67 -13.72
CA ASN A 50 20.95 2.46 -14.21
C ASN A 50 22.11 1.98 -13.32
N ASP A 51 22.63 2.84 -12.44
CA ASP A 51 23.83 2.56 -11.67
C ASP A 51 23.70 3.13 -10.25
N THR A 52 23.63 2.22 -9.28
CA THR A 52 23.48 2.54 -7.85
C THR A 52 24.67 3.31 -7.30
N SER A 53 25.85 3.19 -7.91
CA SER A 53 27.05 3.91 -7.45
C SER A 53 26.89 5.43 -7.50
N TYR A 54 26.04 5.95 -8.40
CA TYR A 54 25.73 7.38 -8.49
C TYR A 54 24.90 7.91 -7.33
N PHE A 55 24.38 7.05 -6.45
CA PHE A 55 23.84 7.47 -5.15
C PHE A 55 24.91 8.15 -4.29
N TRP A 56 26.17 7.73 -4.42
CA TRP A 56 27.24 8.08 -3.51
C TRP A 56 28.39 8.85 -4.18
N ARG A 57 28.63 8.65 -5.49
CA ARG A 57 29.72 9.31 -6.23
C ARG A 57 29.68 10.83 -6.21
N ASN A 58 28.47 11.40 -6.23
CA ASN A 58 28.27 12.85 -6.20
C ASN A 58 27.87 13.33 -4.80
N TYR A 59 28.02 12.48 -3.78
CA TYR A 59 27.74 12.86 -2.41
C TYR A 59 28.82 13.84 -1.92
N PRO A 60 28.42 14.89 -1.21
CA PRO A 60 27.06 15.32 -0.88
C PRO A 60 26.39 16.22 -1.94
N VAL A 61 25.07 16.06 -2.12
CA VAL A 61 24.27 16.86 -3.06
C VAL A 61 23.54 17.97 -2.33
N TRP A 62 24.15 19.16 -2.25
CA TRP A 62 23.61 20.32 -1.54
C TRP A 62 22.58 21.10 -2.36
N GLU A 63 22.82 21.24 -3.67
CA GLU A 63 21.96 22.01 -4.56
C GLU A 63 20.88 21.10 -5.16
N LEU A 64 19.68 21.15 -4.57
CA LEU A 64 18.52 20.50 -5.14
C LEU A 64 17.81 21.44 -6.10
N LYS A 65 17.56 20.97 -7.32
CA LYS A 65 16.69 21.67 -8.28
C LYS A 65 15.32 21.92 -7.63
N SER A 66 14.75 23.10 -7.87
CA SER A 66 13.53 23.57 -7.19
C SER A 66 12.35 22.58 -7.30
N TYR A 67 12.16 21.98 -8.48
CA TYR A 67 11.10 20.98 -8.69
C TYR A 67 11.32 19.71 -7.84
N PHE A 68 12.57 19.26 -7.69
CA PHE A 68 12.89 18.06 -6.92
C PHE A 68 12.72 18.34 -5.42
N LYS A 69 13.14 19.51 -4.96
CA LYS A 69 12.92 19.95 -3.57
C LYS A 69 11.42 20.04 -3.27
N CYS A 70 10.61 20.62 -4.16
CA CYS A 70 9.17 20.71 -3.99
C CYS A 70 8.51 19.33 -3.92
N TYR A 71 8.86 18.42 -4.86
CA TYR A 71 8.41 17.03 -4.84
C TYR A 71 8.75 16.33 -3.52
N TYR A 72 10.00 16.45 -3.07
CA TYR A 72 10.48 15.77 -1.87
C TYR A 72 9.77 16.27 -0.60
N LEU A 73 9.60 17.59 -0.46
CA LEU A 73 8.91 18.19 0.68
C LEU A 73 7.41 17.89 0.66
N LEU A 74 6.79 17.82 -0.52
CA LEU A 74 5.39 17.43 -0.66
C LEU A 74 5.18 15.97 -0.25
N GLN A 75 6.08 15.07 -0.65
CA GLN A 75 6.09 13.68 -0.17
C GLN A 75 6.23 13.64 1.35
N PHE A 76 7.19 14.37 1.92
CA PHE A 76 7.38 14.40 3.36
C PHE A 76 6.13 14.91 4.11
N ALA A 77 5.51 15.99 3.63
CA ALA A 77 4.28 16.53 4.21
C ALA A 77 3.12 15.53 4.14
N PHE A 78 2.99 14.80 3.02
CA PHE A 78 1.99 13.75 2.90
C PHE A 78 2.24 12.62 3.89
N TRP A 79 3.47 12.16 4.05
CA TRP A 79 3.81 11.11 5.01
C TRP A 79 3.61 11.54 6.46
N ILE A 80 3.79 12.83 6.78
CA ILE A 80 3.49 13.38 8.11
C ILE A 80 1.99 13.33 8.42
N GLN A 81 1.11 13.59 7.45
CA GLN A 81 -0.33 13.57 7.72
C GLN A 81 -0.89 12.14 7.91
N GLN A 82 -0.28 11.11 7.32
CA GLN A 82 -0.84 9.74 7.30
C GLN A 82 -1.07 9.14 8.70
N PRO A 83 -0.15 9.25 9.68
CA PRO A 83 -0.39 8.79 11.05
C PRO A 83 -1.63 9.40 11.72
N PHE A 84 -1.96 10.65 11.40
CA PHE A 84 -3.16 11.32 11.93
C PHE A 84 -4.42 10.79 11.28
N VAL A 85 -4.39 10.55 9.96
CA VAL A 85 -5.50 9.90 9.25
C VAL A 85 -5.76 8.51 9.84
N LEU A 86 -4.70 7.76 10.13
CA LEU A 86 -4.80 6.43 10.75
C LEU A 86 -5.46 6.45 12.14
N GLN A 87 -5.35 7.53 12.92
CA GLN A 87 -6.04 7.66 14.22
C GLN A 87 -7.55 7.88 14.08
N ILE A 88 -7.97 8.49 12.96
CA ILE A 88 -9.36 8.85 12.69
C ILE A 88 -10.09 7.66 12.05
N GLU A 89 -9.35 6.82 11.31
CA GLU A 89 -9.87 5.60 10.70
C GLU A 89 -10.23 4.52 11.74
N ALA A 90 -11.08 3.58 11.32
CA ALA A 90 -11.46 2.45 12.16
C ALA A 90 -10.21 1.63 12.56
N PRO A 91 -10.13 1.16 13.81
CA PRO A 91 -8.97 0.45 14.31
C PRO A 91 -8.71 -0.82 13.50
N ARG A 92 -7.47 -0.96 13.04
CA ARG A 92 -6.99 -2.13 12.29
C ARG A 92 -6.17 -3.04 13.20
N LYS A 93 -6.17 -4.35 12.93
CA LYS A 93 -5.39 -5.32 13.72
C LYS A 93 -3.87 -5.14 13.56
N ASP A 94 -3.42 -4.63 12.41
CA ASP A 94 -2.02 -4.35 12.05
C ASP A 94 -1.59 -2.90 12.35
N TYR A 95 -2.34 -2.20 13.23
CA TYR A 95 -2.10 -0.80 13.55
C TYR A 95 -0.68 -0.54 14.10
N ALA A 96 -0.16 -1.45 14.94
CA ALA A 96 1.14 -1.27 15.56
C ALA A 96 2.27 -1.33 14.52
N GLU A 97 2.23 -2.34 13.64
CA GLU A 97 3.17 -2.53 12.54
C GLU A 97 3.13 -1.34 11.58
N TYR A 98 1.93 -0.86 11.25
CA TYR A 98 1.72 0.29 10.38
C TYR A 98 2.21 1.60 11.01
N MET A 99 2.05 1.78 12.33
CA MET A 99 2.57 2.95 13.05
C MET A 99 4.10 2.92 13.14
N ILE A 100 4.69 1.76 13.45
CA ILE A 100 6.16 1.58 13.48
C ILE A 100 6.74 1.88 12.09
N HIS A 101 6.07 1.43 11.03
CA HIS A 101 6.42 1.77 9.65
C HIS A 101 6.43 3.28 9.42
N HIS A 102 5.39 4.00 9.84
CA HIS A 102 5.32 5.45 9.68
C HIS A 102 6.42 6.19 10.43
N ILE A 103 6.70 5.81 11.68
CA ILE A 103 7.79 6.40 12.45
C ILE A 103 9.12 6.16 11.73
N ASN A 104 9.37 4.94 11.28
CA ASN A 104 10.61 4.57 10.60
C ASN A 104 10.78 5.32 9.26
N THR A 105 9.73 5.35 8.43
CA THR A 105 9.76 6.07 7.15
C THR A 105 9.94 7.57 7.34
N LEU A 106 9.26 8.20 8.31
CA LEU A 106 9.46 9.62 8.61
C LEU A 106 10.90 9.93 9.06
N LEU A 107 11.51 9.05 9.86
CA LEU A 107 12.92 9.18 10.24
C LEU A 107 13.84 9.02 9.02
N LEU A 108 13.62 8.04 8.15
CA LEU A 108 14.40 7.84 6.93
C LEU A 108 14.30 9.03 5.96
N ILE A 109 13.08 9.56 5.75
CA ILE A 109 12.86 10.75 4.89
C ILE A 109 13.54 11.98 5.49
N SER A 110 13.44 12.16 6.80
CA SER A 110 14.09 13.29 7.49
C SER A 110 15.61 13.19 7.38
N LEU A 111 16.19 12.04 7.72
CA LEU A 111 17.64 11.83 7.68
C LEU A 111 18.19 11.95 6.27
N SER A 112 17.52 11.40 5.26
CA SER A 112 17.95 11.53 3.85
C SER A 112 17.95 12.96 3.34
N TYR A 113 17.00 13.78 3.80
CA TYR A 113 16.97 15.20 3.49
C TYR A 113 18.08 15.97 4.23
N PHE A 114 18.19 15.82 5.55
CA PHE A 114 19.20 16.52 6.35
C PHE A 114 20.63 16.12 6.00
N CYS A 115 20.83 14.86 5.62
CA CYS A 115 22.16 14.33 5.33
C CYS A 115 22.56 14.44 3.85
N ASN A 116 21.79 15.10 2.99
CA ASN A 116 22.10 15.35 1.57
C ASN A 116 22.25 14.09 0.69
N PHE A 117 21.50 13.02 0.95
CA PHE A 117 21.42 11.83 0.09
C PHE A 117 20.00 11.59 -0.47
N THR A 118 19.29 12.68 -0.78
CA THR A 118 17.91 12.68 -1.30
C THR A 118 17.72 11.86 -2.59
N GLY A 119 18.78 11.62 -3.37
CA GLY A 119 18.74 10.70 -4.51
C GLY A 119 18.39 9.25 -4.13
N VAL A 120 18.95 8.76 -3.01
CA VAL A 120 18.58 7.45 -2.43
C VAL A 120 17.13 7.51 -1.94
N GLY A 121 16.76 8.60 -1.26
CA GLY A 121 15.38 8.81 -0.81
C GLY A 121 14.36 8.74 -1.95
N ASN A 122 14.66 9.34 -3.10
CA ASN A 122 13.80 9.27 -4.29
C ASN A 122 13.70 7.84 -4.84
N ALA A 123 14.81 7.10 -4.89
CA ALA A 123 14.79 5.70 -5.31
C ALA A 123 13.92 4.85 -4.38
N VAL A 124 13.98 5.11 -3.07
CA VAL A 124 13.09 4.46 -2.09
C VAL A 124 11.63 4.86 -2.36
N PHE A 125 11.28 6.14 -2.52
CA PHE A 125 9.92 6.57 -2.83
C PHE A 125 9.35 5.88 -4.07
N VAL A 126 10.07 5.90 -5.19
CA VAL A 126 9.62 5.28 -6.45
C VAL A 126 9.43 3.77 -6.27
N SER A 127 10.31 3.10 -5.52
CA SER A 127 10.18 1.66 -5.25
C SER A 127 8.97 1.31 -4.38
N MET A 128 8.59 2.21 -3.45
CA MET A 128 7.47 1.98 -2.54
C MET A 128 6.13 2.33 -3.20
N ASP A 129 6.04 3.40 -3.99
CA ASP A 129 4.76 3.93 -4.48
C ASP A 129 4.08 3.02 -5.53
N LEU A 130 4.83 2.33 -6.39
CA LEU A 130 4.25 1.54 -7.48
C LEU A 130 3.31 0.41 -6.99
N PRO A 131 3.72 -0.46 -6.06
CA PRO A 131 2.80 -1.46 -5.50
C PRO A 131 1.58 -0.86 -4.81
N ASP A 132 1.71 0.32 -4.18
CA ASP A 132 0.60 0.98 -3.49
C ASP A 132 -0.45 1.52 -4.47
N VAL A 133 -0.02 2.08 -5.61
CA VAL A 133 -0.93 2.44 -6.71
C VAL A 133 -1.75 1.23 -7.14
N LEU A 134 -1.09 0.10 -7.40
CA LEU A 134 -1.75 -1.11 -7.89
C LEU A 134 -2.65 -1.73 -6.81
N LEU A 135 -2.25 -1.70 -5.54
CA LEU A 135 -3.07 -2.17 -4.43
C LEU A 135 -4.35 -1.35 -4.26
N CYS A 136 -4.23 -0.02 -4.20
CA CYS A 136 -5.39 0.86 -4.09
C CYS A 136 -6.30 0.77 -5.33
N LEU A 137 -5.72 0.58 -6.52
CA LEU A 137 -6.47 0.38 -7.76
C LEU A 137 -7.24 -0.94 -7.73
N ALA A 138 -6.61 -2.04 -7.31
CA ALA A 138 -7.28 -3.33 -7.18
C ALA A 138 -8.47 -3.24 -6.20
N LYS A 139 -8.29 -2.59 -5.03
CA LYS A 139 -9.39 -2.36 -4.07
C LYS A 139 -10.51 -1.51 -4.66
N THR A 140 -10.16 -0.46 -5.39
CA THR A 140 -11.13 0.40 -6.08
C THR A 140 -11.94 -0.39 -7.11
N LEU A 141 -11.28 -1.22 -7.92
CA LEU A 141 -11.92 -2.08 -8.93
C LEU A 141 -12.81 -3.16 -8.31
N HIS A 142 -12.42 -3.71 -7.17
CA HIS A 142 -13.23 -4.65 -6.40
C HIS A 142 -14.55 -4.01 -5.95
N TYR A 143 -14.53 -2.78 -5.46
CA TYR A 143 -15.75 -2.06 -5.08
C TYR A 143 -16.68 -1.72 -6.26
N LEU A 144 -16.16 -1.78 -7.48
CA LEU A 144 -16.89 -1.57 -8.73
C LEU A 144 -17.36 -2.87 -9.39
N ASP A 145 -17.12 -4.03 -8.75
CA ASP A 145 -17.43 -5.38 -9.25
C ASP A 145 -16.77 -5.72 -10.61
N TYR A 146 -15.62 -5.12 -10.95
CA TYR A 146 -14.85 -5.44 -12.16
C TYR A 146 -13.86 -6.60 -11.93
N GLY A 147 -14.37 -7.80 -11.71
CA GLY A 147 -13.58 -8.97 -11.26
C GLY A 147 -12.32 -9.30 -12.06
N VAL A 148 -12.42 -9.42 -13.40
CA VAL A 148 -11.25 -9.81 -14.23
C VAL A 148 -10.12 -8.77 -14.19
N ILE A 149 -10.48 -7.48 -14.25
CA ILE A 149 -9.50 -6.38 -14.22
C ILE A 149 -8.91 -6.26 -12.81
N CYS A 150 -9.73 -6.48 -11.79
CA CYS A 150 -9.31 -6.53 -10.40
C CYS A 150 -8.26 -7.62 -10.17
N ASP A 151 -8.50 -8.85 -10.64
CA ASP A 151 -7.58 -9.98 -10.49
C ASP A 151 -6.27 -9.74 -11.24
N ALA A 152 -6.34 -9.20 -12.47
CA ALA A 152 -5.16 -8.82 -13.24
C ALA A 152 -4.34 -7.73 -12.54
N THR A 153 -5.01 -6.72 -11.96
CA THR A 153 -4.36 -5.65 -11.20
C THR A 153 -3.73 -6.17 -9.91
N PHE A 154 -4.38 -7.09 -9.23
CA PHE A 154 -3.83 -7.75 -8.05
C PHE A 154 -2.57 -8.58 -8.39
N LEU A 155 -2.58 -9.33 -9.50
CA LEU A 155 -1.39 -10.05 -9.95
C LEU A 155 -0.25 -9.09 -10.30
N ALA A 156 -0.55 -8.00 -11.01
CA ALA A 156 0.44 -6.95 -11.28
C ALA A 156 1.00 -6.34 -9.99
N MET A 157 0.15 -6.12 -8.99
CA MET A 157 0.56 -5.65 -7.67
C MET A 157 1.56 -6.63 -7.03
N VAL A 158 1.28 -7.93 -7.00
CA VAL A 158 2.19 -8.94 -6.43
C VAL A 158 3.54 -8.96 -7.15
N VAL A 159 3.54 -8.96 -8.48
CA VAL A 159 4.79 -8.93 -9.27
C VAL A 159 5.59 -7.65 -8.99
N SER A 160 4.92 -6.50 -9.00
CA SER A 160 5.55 -5.22 -8.70
C SER A 160 6.13 -5.18 -7.28
N TRP A 161 5.42 -5.73 -6.29
CA TRP A 161 5.85 -5.79 -4.89
C TRP A 161 7.15 -6.58 -4.76
N MET A 162 7.20 -7.78 -5.35
CA MET A 162 8.39 -8.62 -5.30
C MET A 162 9.59 -7.95 -5.97
N TYR A 163 9.38 -7.28 -7.10
CA TYR A 163 10.47 -6.60 -7.79
C TYR A 163 10.93 -5.34 -7.05
N THR A 164 10.03 -4.41 -6.70
CA THR A 164 10.43 -3.10 -6.19
C THR A 164 10.75 -3.11 -4.70
N ARG A 165 9.96 -3.80 -3.87
CA ARG A 165 10.12 -3.78 -2.40
C ARG A 165 11.03 -4.86 -1.85
N VAL A 166 11.07 -6.04 -2.48
CA VAL A 166 11.96 -7.12 -2.04
C VAL A 166 13.31 -7.01 -2.73
N TYR A 167 13.35 -7.14 -4.05
CA TYR A 167 14.62 -7.14 -4.78
C TYR A 167 15.28 -5.74 -4.83
N TYR A 168 14.58 -4.74 -5.37
CA TYR A 168 15.19 -3.44 -5.67
C TYR A 168 15.52 -2.66 -4.40
N TYR A 169 14.62 -2.59 -3.42
CA TYR A 169 14.94 -1.98 -2.12
C TYR A 169 16.08 -2.71 -1.39
N GLY A 170 16.18 -4.05 -1.50
CA GLY A 170 17.35 -4.79 -1.02
C GLY A 170 18.66 -4.38 -1.70
N ARG A 171 18.63 -4.07 -3.01
CA ARG A 171 19.77 -3.49 -3.74
C ARG A 171 20.14 -2.09 -3.23
N ILE A 172 19.15 -1.26 -2.88
CA ILE A 172 19.39 0.06 -2.27
C ILE A 172 20.10 -0.12 -0.92
N ILE A 173 19.64 -1.05 -0.06
CA ILE A 173 20.31 -1.36 1.22
C ILE A 173 21.76 -1.80 0.99
N TYR A 174 21.99 -2.71 0.05
CA TYR A 174 23.34 -3.18 -0.27
C TYR A 174 24.25 -2.05 -0.75
N SER A 175 23.74 -1.15 -1.59
CA SER A 175 24.45 0.06 -2.03
C SER A 175 24.78 0.97 -0.85
N THR A 176 23.82 1.26 0.04
CA THR A 176 24.05 2.05 1.26
C THR A 176 25.10 1.41 2.17
N TYR A 177 25.15 0.09 2.26
CA TYR A 177 26.12 -0.62 3.08
C TYR A 177 27.54 -0.58 2.48
N SER A 178 27.68 -0.93 1.20
CA SER A 178 28.97 -1.18 0.55
C SER A 178 29.53 0.03 -0.21
N GLU A 179 28.72 0.64 -1.07
CA GLU A 179 29.17 1.68 -1.99
C GLU A 179 29.44 3.01 -1.27
N THR A 180 28.84 3.24 -0.10
CA THR A 180 29.16 4.40 0.73
C THR A 180 30.64 4.44 1.12
N GLU A 181 31.28 3.30 1.41
CA GLU A 181 32.70 3.27 1.80
C GLU A 181 33.64 3.47 0.62
N LEU A 182 33.15 3.21 -0.60
CA LEU A 182 33.94 3.33 -1.82
C LEU A 182 33.91 4.77 -2.37
N TYR A 183 32.77 5.45 -2.25
CA TYR A 183 32.53 6.71 -2.96
C TYR A 183 32.35 7.92 -2.04
N VAL A 184 32.01 7.73 -0.75
CA VAL A 184 31.93 8.87 0.18
C VAL A 184 33.35 9.20 0.65
N PRO A 185 33.89 10.38 0.30
CA PRO A 185 35.31 10.67 0.53
C PRO A 185 35.66 10.81 2.01
N GLN A 186 34.74 11.31 2.85
CA GLN A 186 34.96 11.50 4.28
C GLN A 186 33.65 11.32 5.06
N PHE A 187 33.63 10.37 6.01
CA PHE A 187 32.55 10.21 6.99
C PHE A 187 32.73 11.18 8.16
N LYS A 188 32.57 12.48 7.89
CA LYS A 188 32.74 13.54 8.90
C LYS A 188 31.44 14.32 9.13
N LEU A 189 31.35 14.92 10.31
CA LEU A 189 30.33 15.92 10.64
C LEU A 189 30.94 17.32 10.43
N ASP A 190 30.66 17.91 9.28
CA ASP A 190 31.09 19.25 8.90
C ASP A 190 29.89 19.99 8.25
N PRO A 191 29.00 20.57 9.08
CA PRO A 191 27.77 21.23 8.64
C PRO A 191 27.98 22.39 7.67
N ILE A 192 29.10 23.11 7.80
CA ILE A 192 29.41 24.31 7.00
C ILE A 192 29.64 23.92 5.57
N ASN A 193 30.44 22.87 5.37
CA ASN A 193 30.63 22.32 4.04
C ASN A 193 29.41 21.51 3.62
N GLY A 194 28.66 20.92 4.57
CA GLY A 194 27.39 20.21 4.42
C GLY A 194 27.51 18.68 4.59
N PHE A 195 28.64 18.22 5.11
CA PHE A 195 28.86 16.80 5.42
C PHE A 195 28.14 16.49 6.71
N TRP A 196 27.04 15.75 6.61
CA TRP A 196 26.18 15.39 7.74
C TRP A 196 26.17 13.86 7.98
N PHE A 197 27.16 13.15 7.42
CA PHE A 197 27.16 11.69 7.33
C PHE A 197 28.41 11.06 7.95
N PRO A 198 28.60 11.16 9.28
CA PRO A 198 29.60 10.38 10.01
C PRO A 198 29.20 8.89 10.12
N HIS A 199 30.16 8.03 10.47
CA HIS A 199 29.94 6.57 10.53
C HIS A 199 28.75 6.15 11.41
N PHE A 200 28.53 6.80 12.56
CA PHE A 200 27.40 6.46 13.41
C PHE A 200 26.04 6.74 12.73
N VAL A 201 25.94 7.81 11.93
CA VAL A 201 24.73 8.13 11.16
C VAL A 201 24.49 7.08 10.07
N LYS A 202 25.55 6.60 9.40
CA LYS A 202 25.46 5.46 8.46
C LYS A 202 24.80 4.25 9.13
N TYR A 203 25.25 3.85 10.32
CA TYR A 203 24.69 2.69 11.02
C TYR A 203 23.24 2.92 11.48
N ILE A 204 22.88 4.13 11.91
CA ILE A 204 21.49 4.49 12.23
C ILE A 204 20.60 4.34 10.99
N ILE A 205 21.01 4.89 9.84
CA ILE A 205 20.24 4.79 8.59
C ILE A 205 20.10 3.34 8.16
N LEU A 206 21.19 2.56 8.19
CA LEU A 206 21.14 1.14 7.86
C LEU A 206 20.18 0.38 8.78
N ALA A 207 20.23 0.63 10.10
CA ALA A 207 19.31 0.01 11.05
C ALA A 207 17.84 0.34 10.75
N LEU A 208 17.54 1.60 10.44
CA LEU A 208 16.21 2.04 10.01
C LEU A 208 15.78 1.36 8.69
N MET A 209 16.68 1.29 7.70
CA MET A 209 16.41 0.63 6.42
C MET A 209 16.14 -0.87 6.58
N PHE A 210 16.91 -1.56 7.43
CA PHE A 210 16.68 -2.98 7.76
C PHE A 210 15.39 -3.18 8.56
N GLY A 211 15.06 -2.27 9.48
CA GLY A 211 13.78 -2.28 10.18
C GLY A 211 12.60 -2.14 9.21
N LEU A 212 12.73 -1.28 8.20
CA LEU A 212 11.72 -1.13 7.16
C LEU A 212 11.66 -2.39 6.28
N TYR A 213 12.81 -3.00 5.98
CA TYR A 213 12.87 -4.25 5.22
C TYR A 213 12.21 -5.41 5.96
N ALA A 214 12.38 -5.52 7.28
CA ALA A 214 11.72 -6.54 8.10
C ALA A 214 10.18 -6.44 7.99
N LEU A 215 9.63 -5.22 7.99
CA LEU A 215 8.20 -4.99 7.78
C LEU A 215 7.77 -5.37 6.35
N ILE A 216 8.60 -5.06 5.34
CA ILE A 216 8.36 -5.51 3.96
C ILE A 216 8.29 -7.03 3.88
N ILE A 217 9.21 -7.74 4.53
CA ILE A 217 9.18 -9.21 4.57
C ILE A 217 7.94 -9.72 5.29
N PHE A 218 7.56 -9.12 6.42
CA PHE A 218 6.32 -9.45 7.14
C PHE A 218 5.09 -9.35 6.22
N TRP A 219 4.90 -8.24 5.52
CA TRP A 219 3.78 -8.08 4.58
C TRP A 219 3.92 -8.98 3.33
N THR A 220 5.14 -9.26 2.89
CA THR A 220 5.39 -10.22 1.79
C THR A 220 4.88 -11.62 2.18
N LEU A 221 5.11 -12.05 3.42
CA LEU A 221 4.58 -13.32 3.92
C LEU A 221 3.04 -13.33 3.94
N MET A 222 2.40 -12.21 4.30
CA MET A 222 0.94 -12.07 4.21
C MET A 222 0.45 -12.18 2.76
N ILE A 223 1.09 -11.49 1.81
CA ILE A 223 0.75 -11.59 0.38
C ILE A 223 0.89 -13.03 -0.12
N CYS A 224 1.99 -13.71 0.21
CA CYS A 224 2.20 -15.11 -0.14
C CYS A 224 1.11 -16.02 0.45
N LYS A 225 0.69 -15.79 1.71
CA LYS A 225 -0.41 -16.55 2.34
C LYS A 225 -1.72 -16.37 1.57
N VAL A 226 -2.02 -15.18 1.07
CA VAL A 226 -3.20 -14.92 0.23
C VAL A 226 -3.08 -15.64 -1.12
N VAL A 227 -1.95 -15.47 -1.82
CA VAL A 227 -1.72 -16.11 -3.13
C VAL A 227 -1.81 -17.64 -3.01
N TYR A 228 -1.24 -18.23 -1.96
CA TYR A 228 -1.36 -19.66 -1.69
C TYR A 228 -2.82 -20.08 -1.53
N ARG A 229 -3.60 -19.37 -0.71
CA ARG A 229 -5.03 -19.63 -0.50
C ARG A 229 -5.83 -19.56 -1.81
N LEU A 230 -5.49 -18.63 -2.71
CA LEU A 230 -6.12 -18.50 -4.02
C LEU A 230 -5.83 -19.69 -4.94
N ILE A 231 -4.60 -20.18 -4.95
CA ILE A 231 -4.19 -21.31 -5.81
C ILE A 231 -4.69 -22.65 -5.26
N SER A 232 -4.67 -22.83 -3.94
CA SER A 232 -5.09 -24.07 -3.28
C SER A 232 -6.58 -24.39 -3.42
N ASN A 233 -7.39 -23.46 -3.97
CA ASN A 233 -8.81 -23.67 -4.28
C ASN A 233 -9.62 -24.23 -3.08
N THR A 234 -9.22 -23.89 -1.85
CA THR A 234 -9.85 -24.38 -0.61
C THR A 234 -11.21 -23.71 -0.42
N ARG A 235 -12.19 -24.12 -1.23
CA ARG A 235 -13.61 -23.84 -0.99
C ARG A 235 -14.10 -24.74 0.12
N ILE A 236 -14.50 -24.12 1.22
CA ILE A 236 -15.67 -24.50 2.03
C ILE A 236 -15.63 -25.94 2.55
N THR A 237 -14.73 -26.23 3.47
CA THR A 237 -15.02 -27.13 4.60
C THR A 237 -14.12 -26.75 5.77
N ASP A 238 -14.74 -26.11 6.75
CA ASP A 238 -14.53 -26.46 8.15
C ASP A 238 -13.29 -25.89 8.90
N VAL A 239 -13.09 -24.57 8.90
CA VAL A 239 -12.61 -23.77 10.08
C VAL A 239 -13.05 -22.30 9.94
N ARG A 240 -14.34 -22.07 9.66
CA ARG A 240 -14.87 -20.74 9.29
C ARG A 240 -15.59 -20.08 10.47
N SER A 241 -14.88 -19.25 11.25
CA SER A 241 -15.54 -18.13 11.95
C SER A 241 -14.68 -16.89 12.25
N ASP A 242 -13.34 -16.94 12.29
CA ASP A 242 -12.57 -15.78 12.82
C ASP A 242 -11.81 -14.92 11.79
N ASP A 243 -11.58 -15.42 10.57
CA ASP A 243 -10.67 -14.76 9.61
C ASP A 243 -11.36 -14.22 8.34
N GLU A 244 -12.67 -14.37 8.17
CA GLU A 244 -13.33 -13.93 6.91
C GLU A 244 -13.39 -12.42 6.75
N ASP A 245 -13.42 -11.66 7.85
CA ASP A 245 -13.36 -10.19 7.78
C ASP A 245 -11.95 -9.66 7.46
N GLU A 246 -10.89 -10.48 7.61
CA GLU A 246 -9.49 -10.07 7.40
C GLU A 246 -9.08 -10.01 5.93
N LEU A 247 -9.66 -10.84 5.07
CA LEU A 247 -9.26 -10.90 3.66
C LEU A 247 -10.01 -9.92 2.77
N ASP A 248 -11.29 -9.69 3.05
CA ASP A 248 -12.13 -8.79 2.26
C ASP A 248 -11.69 -7.31 2.38
N GLU A 249 -10.90 -6.95 3.41
CA GLU A 249 -10.30 -5.61 3.54
C GLU A 249 -8.88 -5.49 2.96
N ILE A 250 -8.11 -6.59 2.90
CA ILE A 250 -6.69 -6.56 2.51
C ILE A 250 -6.53 -6.87 1.03
N VAL A 251 -7.30 -7.80 0.46
CA VAL A 251 -7.17 -8.25 -0.94
C VAL A 251 -8.54 -8.50 -1.55
N PRO A 252 -8.84 -7.97 -2.74
CA PRO A 252 -10.02 -8.36 -3.49
C PRO A 252 -10.13 -9.88 -3.63
N THR A 253 -11.22 -10.46 -3.14
CA THR A 253 -11.54 -11.85 -3.46
C THR A 253 -11.85 -11.94 -4.97
N PRO A 254 -11.24 -12.90 -5.70
CA PRO A 254 -11.53 -13.04 -7.12
C PRO A 254 -13.00 -13.37 -7.33
N VAL A 255 -13.60 -12.66 -8.28
CA VAL A 255 -15.01 -12.84 -8.62
C VAL A 255 -15.17 -14.25 -9.17
N ASN A 256 -15.92 -15.07 -8.44
CA ASN A 256 -16.28 -16.41 -8.87
C ASN A 256 -17.10 -16.32 -10.17
N ILE A 257 -16.46 -16.59 -11.31
CA ILE A 257 -17.08 -16.56 -12.66
C ILE A 257 -18.31 -17.49 -12.74
N ASN A 258 -18.45 -18.46 -11.82
CA ASN A 258 -19.62 -19.35 -11.76
C ASN A 258 -20.83 -18.79 -10.99
N ASP A 259 -20.78 -17.56 -10.45
CA ASP A 259 -21.93 -16.94 -9.78
C ASP A 259 -22.87 -16.18 -10.74
N ASN A 260 -22.78 -16.48 -12.05
CA ASN A 260 -23.74 -16.02 -13.05
C ASN A 260 -25.02 -16.88 -13.08
N ARG A 261 -25.49 -17.38 -11.93
CA ARG A 261 -26.88 -17.77 -11.78
C ARG A 261 -27.65 -16.52 -11.43
N LEU A 262 -28.26 -15.94 -12.47
CA LEU A 262 -29.42 -15.05 -12.41
C LEU A 262 -30.04 -15.06 -11.02
N ALA A 263 -29.95 -13.94 -10.31
CA ALA A 263 -30.67 -13.71 -9.07
C ALA A 263 -32.17 -13.91 -9.34
N GLN A 264 -32.64 -15.15 -9.23
CA GLN A 264 -34.06 -15.42 -9.14
C GLN A 264 -34.50 -14.81 -7.81
N PRO A 265 -35.50 -13.92 -7.82
CA PRO A 265 -35.99 -13.34 -6.59
C PRO A 265 -36.43 -14.50 -5.70
N LYS A 266 -35.90 -14.56 -4.47
CA LYS A 266 -36.32 -15.52 -3.44
C LYS A 266 -37.81 -15.34 -3.22
N LEU A 267 -38.62 -16.14 -3.91
CA LEU A 267 -40.04 -16.31 -3.62
C LEU A 267 -40.12 -16.79 -2.17
N LYS A 268 -40.58 -15.91 -1.27
CA LYS A 268 -40.97 -16.29 0.09
C LYS A 268 -42.01 -17.40 -0.04
N ARG A 269 -41.58 -18.65 0.12
CA ARG A 269 -42.46 -19.81 0.22
C ARG A 269 -43.28 -19.61 1.49
N LYS A 270 -44.51 -19.10 1.35
CA LYS A 270 -45.47 -19.07 2.46
C LYS A 270 -45.62 -20.51 2.95
N ARG A 271 -45.25 -20.74 4.22
CA ARG A 271 -45.46 -22.02 4.90
C ARG A 271 -46.96 -22.29 4.88
N ALA A 272 -47.40 -23.30 4.12
CA ALA A 272 -48.77 -23.77 4.19
C ALA A 272 -48.99 -24.35 5.59
N LEU A 273 -49.88 -23.73 6.37
CA LEU A 273 -50.27 -24.24 7.68
C LEU A 273 -50.92 -25.62 7.50
N SER A 274 -50.55 -26.57 8.36
CA SER A 274 -51.16 -27.88 8.32
C SER A 274 -52.65 -27.79 8.69
N LYS A 275 -53.48 -28.72 8.18
CA LYS A 275 -54.92 -28.76 8.44
C LYS A 275 -55.25 -28.74 9.95
N SER A 276 -54.36 -29.28 10.80
CA SER A 276 -54.51 -29.25 12.26
C SER A 276 -54.23 -27.89 12.89
N GLU A 277 -53.38 -27.06 12.27
CA GLU A 277 -53.08 -25.69 12.72
C GLU A 277 -54.19 -24.71 12.32
N GLN A 278 -54.85 -24.95 11.17
CA GLN A 278 -56.02 -24.17 10.75
C GLN A 278 -57.21 -24.38 11.68
N ILE A 279 -57.46 -25.62 12.12
CA ILE A 279 -58.54 -25.96 13.06
C ILE A 279 -58.27 -25.35 14.44
N ARG A 280 -57.02 -25.39 14.91
CA ARG A 280 -56.62 -24.80 16.20
C ARG A 280 -56.83 -23.28 16.24
N ASN A 281 -56.51 -22.59 15.14
CA ASN A 281 -56.71 -21.14 15.03
C ASN A 281 -58.17 -20.72 14.92
N TYR A 282 -59.06 -21.60 14.43
CA TYR A 282 -60.50 -21.33 14.39
C TYR A 282 -61.14 -21.51 15.78
N ALA A 283 -60.69 -22.50 16.55
CA ALA A 283 -61.16 -22.73 17.92
C ALA A 283 -60.72 -21.64 18.90
N ALA A 284 -59.55 -21.02 18.69
CA ALA A 284 -59.04 -19.94 19.54
C ALA A 284 -59.67 -18.55 19.28
N ARG A 285 -60.58 -18.43 18.30
CA ARG A 285 -61.26 -17.19 17.94
C ARG A 285 -62.75 -17.16 18.31
N ARG A 286 -63.20 -18.12 19.13
CA ARG A 286 -64.52 -18.11 19.77
C ARG A 286 -64.37 -17.99 21.28
#